data_AF-A0A2N3QQ97-F1
#
_entry.id   AF-A0A2N3QQ97-F1
#
_cell.length_a   1.000
_cell.length_b   1.000
_cell.length_c   1.000
_cell.angle_alpha   90.00
_cell.angle_beta   90.00
_cell.angle_gamma   90.00
#
_symmetry.space_group_name_H-M   'P 1'
#
loop_
_entity.id
_entity.type
_entity.pdbx_description
1 polymer ?
#
loop_
_entity_poly.entity_id
_entity_poly.type
_entity_poly.pdbx_seq_one_letter_code
_entity_poly.pdbx_strand_id
1 'polypeptide(L)'
;MTHIAVANSGIRSLQGIEYFEELTSLIASGNELTDIDLSRNSDLFLLTVDHNSLVSLDISANKKLTALYATQNLLSFIDLRKNAALENGMIDLRNNALLGIETTEKQKPILGGSTEGQCYESNNSFLDITEVAPNLDTSKISNIKNGSLQGNTLTPIDYAHEVSYQYSYGSGQLLHTTVRFRQPSVSFVDVSALTPHVDDIRWLADRGISTGWKEADGSSTFRGMSPVVRQDMAAFLRREAKNRNIADARTWQPSAADWKRFRDVDRNTPHAEDILWLAHAGISEGWKEADGTAAFRGMSPVVRQDMAAFLKRLAARAGRDGGVKPKTDFTDVTAATPHMADVQWLGASGISQGYRNNDGSWRFEGMT
;
A
#
# COMPACT_ATOMS: atom_id res chain seq x y z
N MET A 1 -32.94 -26.68 8.56
CA MET A 1 -32.85 -26.00 9.88
C MET A 1 -32.89 -24.52 9.60
N THR A 2 -33.83 -23.78 10.21
CA THR A 2 -34.11 -22.38 9.86
C THR A 2 -33.54 -21.39 10.87
N HIS A 3 -33.10 -21.85 12.04
CA HIS A 3 -32.57 -21.00 13.11
C HIS A 3 -31.30 -21.63 13.65
N ILE A 4 -30.23 -20.84 13.73
CA ILE A 4 -28.94 -21.23 14.33
C ILE A 4 -28.56 -20.19 15.37
N ALA A 5 -28.23 -20.65 16.58
CA ALA A 5 -27.75 -19.81 17.67
C ALA A 5 -26.51 -20.45 18.31
N VAL A 6 -25.37 -19.77 18.17
CA VAL A 6 -24.04 -20.25 18.54
C VAL A 6 -23.20 -19.13 19.19
N ALA A 7 -23.84 -18.30 20.01
CA ALA A 7 -23.18 -17.19 20.69
C ALA A 7 -22.13 -17.66 21.72
N ASN A 8 -21.09 -16.87 21.97
CA ASN A 8 -20.08 -17.09 23.02
C ASN A 8 -19.44 -18.49 23.00
N SER A 9 -19.18 -19.01 21.79
CA SER A 9 -18.77 -20.41 21.59
C SER A 9 -17.30 -20.55 21.14
N GLY A 10 -16.56 -19.44 21.06
CA GLY A 10 -15.17 -19.45 20.59
C GLY A 10 -15.03 -19.87 19.12
N ILE A 11 -16.09 -19.67 18.32
CA ILE A 11 -16.12 -20.07 16.92
C ILE A 11 -15.26 -19.11 16.11
N ARG A 12 -14.38 -19.67 15.28
CA ARG A 12 -13.51 -18.90 14.37
C ARG A 12 -13.99 -18.88 12.92
N SER A 13 -14.84 -19.85 12.55
CA SER A 13 -15.39 -19.96 11.22
C SER A 13 -16.76 -20.60 11.27
N LEU A 14 -17.69 -20.08 10.47
CA LEU A 14 -19.01 -20.67 10.21
C LEU A 14 -19.05 -21.44 8.89
N GLN A 15 -17.91 -21.94 8.41
CA GLN A 15 -17.90 -22.80 7.22
C GLN A 15 -18.92 -23.95 7.38
N GLY A 16 -19.73 -24.16 6.35
CA GLY A 16 -20.88 -25.06 6.36
C GLY A 16 -22.22 -24.34 6.56
N ILE A 17 -22.23 -23.05 6.95
CA ILE A 17 -23.45 -22.26 7.04
C ILE A 17 -24.17 -22.14 5.68
N GLU A 18 -23.42 -22.24 4.59
CA GLU A 18 -23.91 -22.19 3.21
C GLU A 18 -24.85 -23.35 2.84
N TYR A 19 -24.80 -24.47 3.56
CA TYR A 19 -25.71 -25.62 3.34
C TYR A 19 -27.10 -25.40 3.96
N PHE A 20 -27.27 -24.36 4.78
CA PHE A 20 -28.55 -24.02 5.39
C PHE A 20 -29.26 -22.94 4.53
N GLU A 21 -29.64 -23.28 3.30
CA GLU A 21 -30.26 -22.33 2.35
C GLU A 21 -31.58 -21.73 2.86
N GLU A 22 -32.31 -22.47 3.69
CA GLU A 22 -33.55 -22.02 4.36
C GLU A 22 -33.29 -21.30 5.70
N LEU A 23 -32.05 -20.92 6.00
CA LEU A 23 -31.72 -20.23 7.26
C LEU A 23 -32.37 -18.85 7.29
N THR A 24 -33.21 -18.62 8.28
CA THR A 24 -33.96 -17.38 8.49
C THR A 24 -33.36 -16.54 9.62
N SER A 25 -32.76 -17.17 10.64
CA SER A 25 -32.12 -16.48 11.75
C SER A 25 -30.75 -17.04 12.11
N LEU A 26 -29.76 -16.16 12.22
CA LEU A 26 -28.41 -16.49 12.67
C LEU A 26 -28.00 -15.60 13.85
N ILE A 27 -27.73 -16.22 14.99
CA ILE A 27 -27.22 -15.59 16.20
C ILE A 27 -25.82 -16.13 16.48
N ALA A 28 -24.79 -15.35 16.14
CA ALA A 28 -23.39 -15.73 16.23
C ALA A 28 -22.53 -14.70 16.99
N SER A 29 -23.16 -13.88 17.85
CA SER A 29 -22.46 -12.85 18.63
C SER A 29 -21.48 -13.43 19.67
N GLY A 30 -20.38 -12.72 19.97
CA GLY A 30 -19.40 -13.11 20.98
C GLY A 30 -18.49 -14.25 20.54
N ASN A 31 -18.00 -14.22 19.30
CA ASN A 31 -17.13 -15.24 18.73
C ASN A 31 -15.82 -14.61 18.21
N GLU A 32 -14.99 -15.39 17.53
CA GLU A 32 -13.70 -14.98 16.97
C GLU A 32 -13.76 -14.97 15.42
N LEU A 33 -14.93 -14.65 14.85
CA LEU A 33 -15.11 -14.63 13.39
C LEU A 33 -14.34 -13.46 12.77
N THR A 34 -13.51 -13.76 11.77
CA THR A 34 -12.82 -12.77 10.93
C THR A 34 -13.53 -12.52 9.60
N ASP A 35 -14.33 -13.48 9.18
CA ASP A 35 -15.10 -13.49 7.94
C ASP A 35 -16.35 -14.38 8.11
N ILE A 36 -17.34 -14.13 7.26
CA ILE A 36 -18.57 -14.92 7.18
C ILE A 36 -19.12 -14.84 5.76
N ASP A 37 -19.41 -15.99 5.15
CA ASP A 37 -20.10 -16.06 3.86
C ASP A 37 -21.57 -16.40 4.07
N LEU A 38 -22.45 -15.43 3.77
CA LEU A 38 -23.90 -15.57 3.86
C LEU A 38 -24.59 -15.57 2.49
N SER A 39 -23.82 -15.72 1.42
CA SER A 39 -24.31 -15.58 0.03
C SER A 39 -25.39 -16.61 -0.34
N ARG A 40 -25.41 -17.75 0.33
CA ARG A 40 -26.41 -18.83 0.15
C ARG A 40 -27.59 -18.78 1.11
N ASN A 41 -27.55 -17.91 2.12
CA ASN A 41 -28.62 -17.78 3.12
C ASN A 41 -29.58 -16.64 2.76
N SER A 42 -30.16 -16.65 1.55
CA SER A 42 -30.97 -15.53 1.04
C SER A 42 -32.27 -15.27 1.80
N ASP A 43 -32.70 -16.24 2.61
CA ASP A 43 -33.91 -16.17 3.44
C ASP A 43 -33.70 -15.53 4.81
N LEU A 44 -32.47 -15.11 5.12
CA LEU A 44 -32.11 -14.52 6.40
C LEU A 44 -32.89 -13.21 6.65
N PHE A 45 -33.63 -13.15 7.76
CA PHE A 45 -34.34 -11.96 8.24
C PHE A 45 -33.69 -11.32 9.48
N LEU A 46 -32.93 -12.11 10.27
CA LEU A 46 -32.19 -11.67 11.46
C LEU A 46 -30.75 -12.16 11.41
N LEU A 47 -29.81 -11.23 11.55
CA LEU A 47 -28.38 -11.49 11.68
C LEU A 47 -27.83 -10.79 12.92
N THR A 48 -27.24 -11.57 13.82
CA THR A 48 -26.47 -11.05 14.97
C THR A 48 -25.06 -11.60 14.90
N VAL A 49 -24.09 -10.71 14.76
CA VAL A 49 -22.65 -11.00 14.69
C VAL A 49 -21.85 -10.04 15.57
N ASP A 50 -22.50 -9.47 16.59
CA ASP A 50 -21.85 -8.54 17.52
C ASP A 50 -20.63 -9.17 18.19
N HIS A 51 -19.64 -8.36 18.58
CA HIS A 51 -18.47 -8.82 19.34
C HIS A 51 -17.74 -9.96 18.60
N ASN A 52 -17.26 -9.65 17.40
CA ASN A 52 -16.42 -10.52 16.57
C ASN A 52 -15.22 -9.69 16.06
N SER A 53 -14.48 -10.19 15.07
CA SER A 53 -13.34 -9.50 14.44
C SER A 53 -13.54 -9.35 12.93
N LEU A 54 -14.81 -9.19 12.49
CA LEU A 54 -15.13 -9.04 11.07
C LEU A 54 -14.55 -7.72 10.54
N VAL A 55 -13.74 -7.81 9.49
CA VAL A 55 -13.18 -6.64 8.78
C VAL A 55 -14.07 -6.17 7.63
N SER A 56 -14.89 -7.08 7.10
CA SER A 56 -15.89 -6.82 6.08
C SER A 56 -17.13 -7.68 6.33
N LEU A 57 -18.27 -7.24 5.79
CA LEU A 57 -19.53 -7.96 5.84
C LEU A 57 -20.32 -7.70 4.56
N ASP A 58 -20.37 -8.70 3.68
CA ASP A 58 -21.23 -8.67 2.50
C ASP A 58 -22.56 -9.34 2.82
N ILE A 59 -23.63 -8.55 2.78
CA ILE A 59 -25.01 -9.02 2.96
C ILE A 59 -25.88 -8.74 1.73
N SER A 60 -25.27 -8.48 0.57
CA SER A 60 -25.99 -8.10 -0.65
C SER A 60 -26.97 -9.16 -1.16
N ALA A 61 -26.75 -10.43 -0.81
CA ALA A 61 -27.65 -11.54 -1.09
C ALA A 61 -28.84 -11.64 -0.12
N ASN A 62 -28.71 -11.13 1.11
CA ASN A 62 -29.68 -11.29 2.20
C ASN A 62 -30.76 -10.19 2.15
N LYS A 63 -31.49 -10.13 1.05
CA LYS A 63 -32.46 -9.06 0.75
C LYS A 63 -33.67 -9.02 1.69
N LYS A 64 -33.92 -10.12 2.42
CA LYS A 64 -35.00 -10.24 3.42
C LYS A 64 -34.59 -9.75 4.81
N LEU A 65 -33.35 -9.32 5.00
CA LEU A 65 -32.84 -8.90 6.30
C LEU A 65 -33.60 -7.68 6.83
N THR A 66 -34.22 -7.84 7.99
CA THR A 66 -34.95 -6.77 8.72
C THR A 66 -34.23 -6.33 9.99
N ALA A 67 -33.27 -7.12 10.47
CA ALA A 67 -32.50 -6.81 11.66
C ALA A 67 -31.05 -7.24 11.48
N LEU A 68 -30.15 -6.26 11.56
CA LEU A 68 -28.71 -6.41 11.53
C LEU A 68 -28.11 -5.85 12.82
N TYR A 69 -27.45 -6.72 13.57
CA TYR A 69 -26.63 -6.36 14.73
C TYR A 69 -25.19 -6.80 14.47
N ALA A 70 -24.31 -5.84 14.19
CA ALA A 70 -22.91 -6.08 13.88
C ALA A 70 -22.00 -5.15 14.70
N THR A 71 -22.38 -4.89 15.95
CA THR A 71 -21.63 -4.00 16.84
C THR A 71 -20.32 -4.63 17.28
N GLN A 72 -19.32 -3.81 17.65
CA GLN A 72 -18.01 -4.29 18.12
C GLN A 72 -17.36 -5.29 17.15
N ASN A 73 -17.09 -4.80 15.95
CA ASN A 73 -16.34 -5.49 14.91
C ASN A 73 -15.27 -4.52 14.37
N LEU A 74 -14.58 -4.90 13.29
CA LEU A 74 -13.55 -4.10 12.64
C LEU A 74 -13.99 -3.66 11.23
N LEU A 75 -15.30 -3.52 11.00
CA LEU A 75 -15.83 -3.19 9.68
C LEU A 75 -15.31 -1.82 9.23
N SER A 76 -14.65 -1.79 8.08
CA SER A 76 -14.19 -0.55 7.41
C SER A 76 -15.29 0.09 6.56
N PHE A 77 -16.25 -0.70 6.10
CA PHE A 77 -17.31 -0.27 5.19
C PHE A 77 -18.49 -1.24 5.23
N ILE A 78 -19.69 -0.73 4.95
CA ILE A 78 -20.86 -1.57 4.66
C ILE A 78 -21.76 -0.91 3.61
N ASP A 79 -22.20 -1.71 2.63
CA ASP A 79 -23.18 -1.31 1.62
C ASP A 79 -24.53 -1.96 1.95
N LEU A 80 -25.49 -1.13 2.32
CA LEU A 80 -26.84 -1.55 2.68
C LEU A 80 -27.84 -1.33 1.53
N ARG A 81 -27.43 -0.76 0.39
CA ARG A 81 -28.35 -0.35 -0.69
C ARG A 81 -29.13 -1.52 -1.29
N LYS A 82 -28.65 -2.76 -1.15
CA LYS A 82 -29.34 -3.98 -1.62
C LYS A 82 -30.32 -4.57 -0.61
N ASN A 83 -30.31 -4.09 0.63
CA ASN A 83 -31.09 -4.63 1.75
C ASN A 83 -32.28 -3.71 2.07
N ALA A 84 -33.18 -3.52 1.11
CA ALA A 84 -34.33 -2.62 1.25
C ALA A 84 -35.25 -2.96 2.44
N ALA A 85 -35.28 -4.23 2.88
CA ALA A 85 -36.03 -4.65 4.07
C ALA A 85 -35.51 -4.01 5.38
N LEU A 86 -34.26 -3.52 5.41
CA LEU A 86 -33.69 -2.80 6.55
C LEU A 86 -34.23 -1.35 6.70
N GLU A 87 -34.95 -0.81 5.71
CA GLU A 87 -35.53 0.54 5.79
C GLU A 87 -36.51 0.72 6.96
N ASN A 88 -37.20 -0.34 7.34
CA ASN A 88 -38.13 -0.36 8.48
C ASN A 88 -37.59 -1.18 9.66
N GLY A 89 -36.32 -1.53 9.61
CA GLY A 89 -35.67 -2.50 10.47
C GLY A 89 -34.71 -1.89 11.48
N MET A 90 -34.00 -2.78 12.18
CA MET A 90 -32.89 -2.39 13.05
C MET A 90 -31.56 -2.56 12.31
N ILE A 91 -30.69 -1.54 12.39
CA ILE A 91 -29.35 -1.56 11.83
C ILE A 91 -28.43 -1.00 12.92
N ASP A 92 -27.71 -1.87 13.62
CA ASP A 92 -26.77 -1.46 14.67
C ASP A 92 -25.33 -1.77 14.27
N LEU A 93 -24.56 -0.72 14.01
CA LEU A 93 -23.18 -0.77 13.52
C LEU A 93 -22.20 -0.09 14.49
N ARG A 94 -22.65 0.23 15.70
CA ARG A 94 -21.84 0.89 16.74
C ARG A 94 -20.54 0.14 16.99
N ASN A 95 -19.47 0.87 17.31
CA ASN A 95 -18.15 0.30 17.61
C ASN A 95 -17.55 -0.51 16.45
N ASN A 96 -17.55 0.08 15.26
CA ASN A 96 -16.76 -0.37 14.10
C ASN A 96 -15.81 0.74 13.67
N ALA A 97 -14.85 0.42 12.79
CA ALA A 97 -13.88 1.36 12.24
C ALA A 97 -14.29 1.87 10.84
N LEU A 98 -15.54 2.30 10.70
CA LEU A 98 -16.13 2.63 9.39
C LEU A 98 -15.48 3.88 8.79
N LEU A 99 -14.99 3.73 7.56
CA LEU A 99 -14.55 4.82 6.67
C LEU A 99 -15.76 5.47 5.97
N GLY A 100 -16.84 4.71 5.80
CA GLY A 100 -18.10 5.21 5.25
C GLY A 100 -19.15 4.12 5.13
N ILE A 101 -20.35 4.52 4.73
CA ILE A 101 -21.53 3.65 4.64
C ILE A 101 -22.36 4.06 3.43
N GLU A 102 -22.77 3.08 2.62
CA GLU A 102 -23.71 3.30 1.53
C GLU A 102 -25.11 2.84 1.95
N THR A 103 -26.09 3.76 1.94
CA THR A 103 -27.47 3.48 2.37
C THR A 103 -28.49 4.05 1.39
N THR A 104 -29.75 3.61 1.50
CA THR A 104 -30.90 4.36 0.97
C THR A 104 -31.28 5.50 1.91
N GLU A 105 -32.13 6.43 1.47
CA GLU A 105 -32.61 7.55 2.29
C GLU A 105 -33.43 7.11 3.51
N LYS A 106 -34.02 5.92 3.47
CA LYS A 106 -34.92 5.43 4.54
C LYS A 106 -34.20 4.57 5.57
N GLN A 107 -33.03 4.04 5.25
CA GLN A 107 -32.22 3.26 6.19
C GLN A 107 -31.63 4.18 7.25
N LYS A 108 -31.77 3.77 8.52
CA LYS A 108 -31.36 4.57 9.69
C LYS A 108 -30.36 3.79 10.54
N PRO A 109 -29.09 3.69 10.10
CA PRO A 109 -28.07 3.01 10.88
C PRO A 109 -27.81 3.73 12.20
N ILE A 110 -27.74 2.96 13.28
CA ILE A 110 -27.27 3.45 14.57
C ILE A 110 -25.75 3.39 14.55
N LEU A 111 -25.14 4.57 14.61
CA LEU A 111 -23.69 4.79 14.61
C LEU A 111 -23.24 5.37 15.96
N GLY A 112 -21.95 5.27 16.27
CA GLY A 112 -21.34 5.85 17.49
C GLY A 112 -21.08 4.87 18.63
N GLY A 113 -20.52 5.35 19.73
CA GLY A 113 -20.00 4.56 20.87
C GLY A 113 -18.66 5.13 21.36
N SER A 114 -18.32 4.96 22.64
CA SER A 114 -17.34 5.79 23.39
C SER A 114 -15.93 5.92 22.77
N THR A 115 -15.76 6.99 21.99
CA THR A 115 -14.72 8.03 22.05
C THR A 115 -13.22 7.73 21.91
N GLU A 116 -12.72 6.49 21.91
CA GLU A 116 -11.26 6.24 21.72
C GLU A 116 -10.88 5.07 20.80
N GLY A 117 -11.82 4.20 20.40
CA GLY A 117 -11.50 2.92 19.73
C GLY A 117 -12.07 2.68 18.33
N GLN A 118 -12.69 3.68 17.68
CA GLN A 118 -13.36 3.54 16.38
C GLN A 118 -12.55 4.12 15.20
N CYS A 119 -11.24 4.24 15.35
CA CYS A 119 -10.39 4.70 14.26
C CYS A 119 -10.05 3.53 13.33
N TYR A 120 -10.03 3.79 12.03
CA TYR A 120 -9.44 2.83 11.09
C TYR A 120 -7.91 2.90 11.20
N GLU A 121 -7.27 1.77 11.49
CA GLU A 121 -5.81 1.67 11.59
C GLU A 121 -5.22 1.32 10.21
N SER A 122 -4.53 2.28 9.60
CA SER A 122 -3.76 2.05 8.38
C SER A 122 -2.34 1.61 8.73
N ASN A 123 -1.92 0.48 8.14
CA ASN A 123 -0.54 -0.01 8.26
C ASN A 123 0.46 0.72 7.35
N ASN A 124 -0.02 1.70 6.59
CA ASN A 124 0.76 2.46 5.61
C ASN A 124 0.69 3.96 5.97
N SER A 125 1.62 4.75 5.43
CA SER A 125 1.62 6.22 5.56
C SER A 125 0.57 6.94 4.70
N PHE A 126 -0.17 6.21 3.87
CA PHE A 126 -1.33 6.67 3.09
C PHE A 126 -2.35 5.52 3.02
N LEU A 127 -3.57 5.81 2.58
CA LEU A 127 -4.64 4.81 2.43
C LEU A 127 -5.34 5.02 1.10
N ASP A 128 -5.22 4.06 0.17
CA ASP A 128 -6.21 3.94 -0.89
C ASP A 128 -7.48 3.37 -0.27
N ILE A 129 -8.50 4.22 -0.13
CA ILE A 129 -9.76 3.86 0.52
C ILE A 129 -10.43 2.68 -0.20
N THR A 130 -10.25 2.54 -1.52
CA THR A 130 -10.89 1.47 -2.28
C THR A 130 -10.27 0.09 -2.08
N GLU A 131 -9.06 -0.01 -1.53
CA GLU A 131 -8.46 -1.30 -1.15
C GLU A 131 -9.22 -1.95 0.02
N VAL A 132 -9.85 -1.15 0.87
CA VAL A 132 -10.46 -1.58 2.14
C VAL A 132 -11.96 -1.30 2.18
N ALA A 133 -12.46 -0.48 1.25
CA ALA A 133 -13.85 -0.11 1.07
C ALA A 133 -14.16 0.07 -0.44
N PRO A 134 -14.15 -1.01 -1.24
CA PRO A 134 -14.13 -0.94 -2.71
C PRO A 134 -15.37 -0.27 -3.34
N ASN A 135 -16.51 -0.27 -2.66
CA ASN A 135 -17.76 0.31 -3.15
C ASN A 135 -18.09 1.66 -2.50
N LEU A 136 -17.16 2.25 -1.74
CA LEU A 136 -17.36 3.54 -1.12
C LEU A 136 -17.25 4.66 -2.15
N ASP A 137 -18.28 5.51 -2.21
CA ASP A 137 -18.21 6.74 -3.01
C ASP A 137 -17.39 7.81 -2.29
N THR A 138 -16.11 7.94 -2.65
CA THR A 138 -15.16 8.90 -2.06
C THR A 138 -15.53 10.35 -2.32
N SER A 139 -16.41 10.64 -3.29
CA SER A 139 -16.88 12.01 -3.55
C SER A 139 -17.76 12.59 -2.44
N LYS A 140 -18.29 11.72 -1.56
CA LYS A 140 -19.08 12.12 -0.38
C LYS A 140 -18.24 12.47 0.84
N ILE A 141 -16.91 12.34 0.74
CA ILE A 141 -15.96 12.75 1.78
C ILE A 141 -15.81 14.27 1.77
N SER A 142 -15.88 14.88 2.95
CA SER A 142 -15.75 16.32 3.13
C SER A 142 -15.11 16.65 4.48
N ASN A 143 -14.78 17.94 4.70
CA ASN A 143 -14.28 18.44 5.97
C ASN A 143 -13.03 17.71 6.51
N ILE A 144 -12.13 17.28 5.60
CA ILE A 144 -10.88 16.61 5.95
C ILE A 144 -10.00 17.52 6.81
N LYS A 145 -9.45 16.98 7.89
CA LYS A 145 -8.49 17.62 8.82
C LYS A 145 -7.21 16.81 8.87
N ASN A 146 -6.07 17.51 8.92
CA ASN A 146 -4.73 16.92 8.99
C ASN A 146 -4.37 15.97 7.82
N GLY A 147 -5.09 16.04 6.71
CA GLY A 147 -4.86 15.21 5.53
C GLY A 147 -5.45 15.81 4.26
N SER A 148 -5.20 15.15 3.15
CA SER A 148 -5.77 15.44 1.83
C SER A 148 -6.30 14.15 1.21
N LEU A 149 -7.26 14.27 0.30
CA LEU A 149 -7.79 13.17 -0.51
C LEU A 149 -7.56 13.52 -1.98
N GLN A 150 -6.82 12.68 -2.70
CA GLN A 150 -6.63 12.78 -4.14
C GLN A 150 -7.10 11.49 -4.81
N GLY A 151 -8.17 11.56 -5.61
CA GLY A 151 -8.84 10.37 -6.11
C GLY A 151 -9.38 9.54 -4.94
N ASN A 152 -8.81 8.36 -4.73
CA ASN A 152 -9.17 7.46 -3.63
C ASN A 152 -8.14 7.44 -2.49
N THR A 153 -7.02 8.15 -2.65
CA THR A 153 -5.89 8.08 -1.74
C THR A 153 -5.97 9.18 -0.69
N LEU A 154 -6.18 8.78 0.56
CA LEU A 154 -6.14 9.64 1.74
C LEU A 154 -4.71 9.68 2.30
N THR A 155 -4.14 10.87 2.42
CA THR A 155 -2.76 11.09 2.85
C THR A 155 -2.69 12.08 4.01
N PRO A 156 -1.99 11.78 5.12
CA PRO A 156 -1.76 12.74 6.19
C PRO A 156 -0.83 13.89 5.77
N ILE A 157 -1.13 15.09 6.24
CA ILE A 157 -0.25 16.26 6.14
C ILE A 157 0.81 16.18 7.23
N ASP A 158 2.07 16.52 6.90
CA ASP A 158 3.19 16.66 7.84
C ASP A 158 3.37 15.52 8.87
N TYR A 159 3.20 14.27 8.42
CA TYR A 159 3.30 13.07 9.28
C TYR A 159 2.27 13.03 10.42
N ALA A 160 1.15 13.75 10.26
CA ALA A 160 0.03 13.65 11.18
C ALA A 160 -0.35 12.18 11.36
N HIS A 161 -0.44 11.77 12.62
CA HIS A 161 -0.81 10.40 12.96
C HIS A 161 -2.25 10.08 12.61
N GLU A 162 -3.11 11.09 12.51
CA GLU A 162 -4.54 10.94 12.34
C GLU A 162 -5.07 11.93 11.32
N VAL A 163 -5.90 11.43 10.40
CA VAL A 163 -6.72 12.23 9.47
C VAL A 163 -8.16 11.99 9.84
N SER A 164 -8.91 13.06 10.11
CA SER A 164 -10.35 12.96 10.34
C SER A 164 -11.13 13.62 9.22
N TYR A 165 -12.30 13.10 8.90
CA TYR A 165 -13.19 13.64 7.89
C TYR A 165 -14.65 13.32 8.19
N GLN A 166 -15.54 13.95 7.42
CA GLN A 166 -16.96 13.65 7.42
C GLN A 166 -17.34 12.93 6.14
N TYR A 167 -18.16 11.90 6.27
CA TYR A 167 -18.73 11.16 5.15
C TYR A 167 -20.24 11.37 5.12
N SER A 168 -20.78 11.90 4.03
CA SER A 168 -22.23 12.04 3.89
C SER A 168 -22.88 10.72 3.49
N TYR A 169 -23.80 10.25 4.32
CA TYR A 169 -24.67 9.11 4.03
C TYR A 169 -26.12 9.57 4.25
N GLY A 170 -27.07 9.04 3.48
CA GLY A 170 -28.54 9.23 3.57
C GLY A 170 -29.11 10.49 4.26
N SER A 171 -30.00 11.23 3.58
CA SER A 171 -30.85 12.26 4.22
C SER A 171 -30.09 13.35 5.01
N GLY A 172 -28.90 13.74 4.54
CA GLY A 172 -28.09 14.80 5.16
C GLY A 172 -27.38 14.38 6.45
N GLN A 173 -27.33 13.08 6.75
CA GLN A 173 -26.55 12.57 7.88
C GLN A 173 -25.06 12.54 7.54
N LEU A 174 -24.25 12.63 8.59
CA LEU A 174 -22.79 12.66 8.51
C LEU A 174 -22.21 11.60 9.44
N LEU A 175 -21.31 10.78 8.90
CA LEU A 175 -20.43 9.93 9.69
C LEU A 175 -19.15 10.72 9.92
N HIS A 176 -18.74 10.83 11.18
CA HIS A 176 -17.44 11.37 11.55
C HIS A 176 -16.50 10.19 11.70
N THR A 177 -15.38 10.22 10.98
CA THR A 177 -14.41 9.12 11.00
C THR A 177 -13.00 9.67 11.13
N THR A 178 -12.15 8.84 11.72
CA THR A 178 -10.73 9.11 11.91
C THR A 178 -9.96 7.91 11.41
N VAL A 179 -8.97 8.17 10.57
CA VAL A 179 -7.99 7.19 10.11
C VAL A 179 -6.69 7.48 10.83
N ARG A 180 -6.19 6.49 11.57
CA ARG A 180 -4.87 6.55 12.18
C ARG A 180 -3.88 5.88 11.25
N PHE A 181 -2.78 6.56 10.96
CA PHE A 181 -1.74 6.07 10.08
C PHE A 181 -0.56 5.61 10.90
N ARG A 182 0.01 4.48 10.49
CA ARG A 182 1.32 4.07 10.97
C ARG A 182 2.33 5.18 10.69
N GLN A 183 3.08 5.58 11.70
CA GLN A 183 4.19 6.48 11.49
C GLN A 183 5.39 5.74 10.90
N PRO A 184 6.08 6.37 9.94
CA PRO A 184 7.31 5.80 9.42
C PRO A 184 8.34 5.71 10.53
N SER A 185 9.24 4.72 10.43
CA SER A 185 10.33 4.55 11.40
C SER A 185 11.31 5.72 11.44
N VAL A 186 11.31 6.56 10.39
CA VAL A 186 12.13 7.77 10.26
C VAL A 186 11.28 8.88 9.65
N SER A 187 11.43 10.10 10.16
CA SER A 187 10.94 11.34 9.54
C SER A 187 12.11 12.24 9.19
N PHE A 188 12.01 12.98 8.09
CA PHE A 188 13.07 13.87 7.63
C PHE A 188 12.75 15.33 7.91
N VAL A 189 13.65 16.05 8.59
CA VAL A 189 13.43 17.45 9.01
C VAL A 189 13.48 18.46 7.87
N ASP A 190 14.05 18.08 6.72
CA ASP A 190 14.10 18.86 5.49
C ASP A 190 12.98 18.49 4.49
N VAL A 191 11.98 17.70 4.93
CA VAL A 191 10.82 17.29 4.14
C VAL A 191 9.54 17.84 4.75
N SER A 192 8.80 18.63 3.97
CA SER A 192 7.52 19.24 4.35
C SER A 192 6.45 18.92 3.30
N ALA A 193 5.19 19.29 3.54
CA ALA A 193 4.12 19.20 2.55
C ALA A 193 4.40 19.93 1.22
N LEU A 194 5.37 20.85 1.16
CA LEU A 194 5.77 21.55 -0.06
C LEU A 194 6.91 20.86 -0.83
N THR A 195 7.52 19.83 -0.27
CA THR A 195 8.63 19.11 -0.91
C THR A 195 8.09 18.35 -2.14
N PRO A 196 8.69 18.51 -3.33
CA PRO A 196 8.31 17.70 -4.49
C PRO A 196 8.41 16.22 -4.18
N HIS A 197 7.43 15.43 -4.64
CA HIS A 197 7.38 13.98 -4.39
C HIS A 197 7.34 13.60 -2.90
N VAL A 198 6.80 14.47 -2.04
CA VAL A 198 6.72 14.21 -0.59
C VAL A 198 6.07 12.87 -0.25
N ASP A 199 5.05 12.45 -0.99
CA ASP A 199 4.36 11.18 -0.76
C ASP A 199 5.26 9.98 -1.08
N ASP A 200 6.04 10.05 -2.17
CA ASP A 200 7.03 9.04 -2.53
C ASP A 200 8.15 8.95 -1.48
N ILE A 201 8.61 10.11 -0.98
CA ILE A 201 9.64 10.19 0.07
C ILE A 201 9.15 9.56 1.37
N ARG A 202 7.91 9.85 1.77
CA ARG A 202 7.27 9.27 2.96
C ARG A 202 7.10 7.77 2.80
N TRP A 203 6.68 7.31 1.63
CA TRP A 203 6.58 5.88 1.34
C TRP A 203 7.95 5.18 1.44
N LEU A 204 9.02 5.78 0.90
CA LEU A 204 10.37 5.24 1.04
C LEU A 204 10.80 5.10 2.51
N ALA A 205 10.44 6.06 3.36
CA ALA A 205 10.74 6.04 4.80
C ALA A 205 9.91 4.98 5.55
N ASP A 206 8.59 4.90 5.27
CA ASP A 206 7.68 3.91 5.86
C ASP A 206 8.08 2.48 5.54
N ARG A 207 8.52 2.24 4.31
CA ARG A 207 9.04 0.95 3.86
C ARG A 207 10.48 0.68 4.32
N GLY A 208 11.12 1.62 5.01
CA GLY A 208 12.52 1.52 5.44
C GLY A 208 13.51 1.40 4.29
N ILE A 209 13.13 1.85 3.09
CA ILE A 209 13.98 1.85 1.89
C ILE A 209 14.98 2.99 2.01
N SER A 210 14.49 4.21 2.28
CA SER A 210 15.33 5.35 2.64
C SER A 210 15.38 5.51 4.15
N THR A 211 16.58 5.67 4.68
CA THR A 211 16.84 5.95 6.11
C THR A 211 17.36 7.37 6.33
N GLY A 212 17.57 8.13 5.26
CA GLY A 212 18.17 9.47 5.28
C GLY A 212 19.58 9.51 5.87
N TRP A 213 20.02 10.73 6.12
CA TRP A 213 21.28 11.08 6.77
C TRP A 213 21.03 11.45 8.20
N LYS A 214 21.68 10.74 9.13
CA LYS A 214 21.61 11.07 10.54
C LYS A 214 22.50 12.28 10.83
N GLU A 215 21.90 13.33 11.36
CA GLU A 215 22.60 14.55 11.76
C GLU A 215 23.17 14.41 13.19
N ALA A 216 24.08 15.32 13.55
CA ALA A 216 24.75 15.29 14.85
C ALA A 216 23.79 15.47 16.04
N ASP A 217 22.66 16.14 15.83
CA ASP A 217 21.60 16.34 16.84
C ASP A 217 20.64 15.13 16.96
N GLY A 218 20.88 14.08 16.17
CA GLY A 218 20.04 12.87 16.14
C GLY A 218 18.85 12.95 15.18
N SER A 219 18.58 14.12 14.58
CA SER A 219 17.59 14.25 13.51
C SER A 219 18.05 13.55 12.23
N SER A 220 17.14 13.41 11.26
CA SER A 220 17.46 12.82 9.95
C SER A 220 17.07 13.77 8.83
N THR A 221 17.88 13.87 7.78
CA THR A 221 17.59 14.62 6.55
C THR A 221 17.48 13.70 5.34
N PHE A 222 16.60 14.01 4.39
CA PHE A 222 16.43 13.27 3.14
C PHE A 222 17.44 13.70 2.08
N ARG A 223 17.77 14.99 2.02
CA ARG A 223 18.69 15.61 1.06
C ARG A 223 18.27 15.38 -0.40
N GLY A 224 17.00 15.59 -0.71
CA GLY A 224 16.37 15.20 -2.00
C GLY A 224 16.96 15.82 -3.27
N MET A 225 17.78 16.86 -3.16
CA MET A 225 18.48 17.49 -4.30
C MET A 225 19.94 17.01 -4.46
N SER A 226 20.43 16.14 -3.58
CA SER A 226 21.79 15.59 -3.65
C SER A 226 21.85 14.43 -4.64
N PRO A 227 22.90 14.30 -5.45
CA PRO A 227 23.10 13.12 -6.29
C PRO A 227 23.16 11.85 -5.44
N VAL A 228 22.46 10.81 -5.88
CA VAL A 228 22.53 9.49 -5.23
C VAL A 228 23.71 8.72 -5.81
N VAL A 229 24.63 8.28 -4.95
CA VAL A 229 25.78 7.47 -5.35
C VAL A 229 25.40 5.98 -5.44
N ARG A 230 26.18 5.21 -6.21
CA ARG A 230 25.83 3.81 -6.54
C ARG A 230 25.73 2.88 -5.35
N GLN A 231 26.53 3.08 -4.31
CA GLN A 231 26.45 2.24 -3.10
C GLN A 231 25.17 2.49 -2.29
N ASP A 232 24.70 3.74 -2.23
CA ASP A 232 23.44 4.08 -1.56
C ASP A 232 22.26 3.49 -2.35
N MET A 233 22.34 3.57 -3.69
CA MET A 233 21.33 2.94 -4.55
C MET A 233 21.32 1.41 -4.41
N ALA A 234 22.47 0.77 -4.21
CA ALA A 234 22.52 -0.66 -3.91
C ALA A 234 21.76 -1.00 -2.63
N ALA A 235 21.90 -0.18 -1.59
CA ALA A 235 21.15 -0.32 -0.34
C ALA A 235 19.64 -0.17 -0.57
N PHE A 236 19.20 0.84 -1.33
CA PHE A 236 17.78 1.06 -1.65
C PHE A 236 17.18 -0.14 -2.39
N LEU A 237 17.87 -0.63 -3.43
CA LEU A 237 17.41 -1.76 -4.23
C LEU A 237 17.34 -3.06 -3.44
N ARG A 238 18.31 -3.35 -2.56
CA ARG A 238 18.24 -4.55 -1.71
C ARG A 238 17.17 -4.45 -0.63
N ARG A 239 16.97 -3.27 -0.04
CA ARG A 239 15.87 -3.04 0.93
C ARG A 239 14.51 -3.26 0.27
N GLU A 240 14.31 -2.74 -0.93
CA GLU A 240 13.08 -2.97 -1.68
C GLU A 240 12.91 -4.44 -2.09
N ALA A 241 13.99 -5.10 -2.53
CA ALA A 241 13.98 -6.53 -2.80
C ALA A 241 13.60 -7.37 -1.57
N LYS A 242 14.10 -6.99 -0.38
CA LYS A 242 13.68 -7.59 0.89
C LYS A 242 12.20 -7.33 1.16
N ASN A 243 11.70 -6.13 0.96
CA ASN A 243 10.29 -5.82 1.21
C ASN A 243 9.35 -6.66 0.33
N ARG A 244 9.73 -6.87 -0.93
CA ARG A 244 8.94 -7.63 -1.91
C ARG A 244 9.27 -9.12 -2.00
N ASN A 245 10.19 -9.61 -1.18
CA ASN A 245 10.67 -11.00 -1.24
C ASN A 245 11.18 -11.40 -2.64
N ILE A 246 11.97 -10.52 -3.27
CA ILE A 246 12.56 -10.75 -4.59
C ILE A 246 13.89 -11.51 -4.42
N ALA A 247 14.03 -12.60 -5.18
CA ALA A 247 15.16 -13.53 -5.09
C ALA A 247 15.43 -13.97 -3.62
N ASP A 248 16.69 -13.98 -3.20
CA ASP A 248 17.15 -14.38 -1.86
C ASP A 248 17.56 -13.18 -0.99
N ALA A 249 17.10 -11.96 -1.30
CA ALA A 249 17.56 -10.72 -0.67
C ALA A 249 17.52 -10.73 0.86
N ARG A 250 16.54 -11.42 1.46
CA ARG A 250 16.35 -11.52 2.93
C ARG A 250 17.34 -12.46 3.61
N THR A 251 17.72 -13.55 2.94
CA THR A 251 18.44 -14.67 3.55
C THR A 251 19.88 -14.78 3.06
N TRP A 252 20.21 -14.16 1.92
CA TRP A 252 21.54 -14.23 1.32
C TRP A 252 22.60 -13.53 2.17
N GLN A 253 23.76 -14.19 2.27
CA GLN A 253 24.97 -13.71 2.94
C GLN A 253 26.17 -13.90 2.01
N PRO A 254 27.16 -12.98 2.01
CA PRO A 254 28.29 -13.04 1.10
C PRO A 254 29.27 -14.18 1.44
N SER A 255 29.64 -14.96 0.43
CA SER A 255 30.73 -15.93 0.49
C SER A 255 32.10 -15.26 0.35
N ALA A 256 33.18 -16.02 0.58
CA ALA A 256 34.54 -15.55 0.34
C ALA A 256 34.82 -15.21 -1.13
N ALA A 257 34.06 -15.79 -2.07
CA ALA A 257 34.17 -15.46 -3.50
C ALA A 257 33.48 -14.12 -3.81
N ASP A 258 32.35 -13.83 -3.15
CA ASP A 258 31.64 -12.55 -3.33
C ASP A 258 32.50 -11.38 -2.88
N TRP A 259 33.22 -11.50 -1.76
CA TRP A 259 34.19 -10.49 -1.31
C TRP A 259 35.36 -10.24 -2.28
N LYS A 260 35.56 -11.08 -3.29
CA LYS A 260 36.56 -10.89 -4.36
C LYS A 260 35.95 -10.37 -5.66
N ARG A 261 34.62 -10.13 -5.70
CA ARG A 261 33.88 -9.79 -6.92
C ARG A 261 34.24 -8.41 -7.47
N PHE A 262 34.52 -7.46 -6.58
CA PHE A 262 34.94 -6.10 -6.93
C PHE A 262 36.18 -5.72 -6.14
N ARG A 263 37.18 -5.15 -6.80
CA ARG A 263 38.46 -4.78 -6.16
C ARG A 263 38.35 -3.62 -5.17
N ASP A 264 37.31 -2.81 -5.30
CA ASP A 264 37.05 -1.58 -4.55
C ASP A 264 35.89 -1.75 -3.55
N VAL A 265 35.52 -2.99 -3.22
CA VAL A 265 34.50 -3.32 -2.21
C VAL A 265 35.10 -4.26 -1.18
N ASP A 266 35.17 -3.77 0.05
CA ASP A 266 35.64 -4.52 1.22
C ASP A 266 34.66 -4.36 2.40
N ARG A 267 35.01 -4.94 3.55
CA ARG A 267 34.15 -4.91 4.75
C ARG A 267 33.93 -3.53 5.35
N ASN A 268 34.77 -2.55 5.00
CA ASN A 268 34.64 -1.16 5.48
C ASN A 268 33.87 -0.30 4.48
N THR A 269 33.60 -0.82 3.27
CA THR A 269 32.86 -0.12 2.24
C THR A 269 31.40 0.04 2.69
N PRO A 270 30.84 1.27 2.71
CA PRO A 270 29.44 1.47 3.03
C PRO A 270 28.55 0.62 2.11
N HIS A 271 27.57 -0.06 2.70
CA HIS A 271 26.63 -0.91 1.96
C HIS A 271 27.28 -2.08 1.20
N ALA A 272 28.48 -2.53 1.60
CA ALA A 272 29.22 -3.60 0.92
C ALA A 272 28.38 -4.85 0.62
N GLU A 273 27.64 -5.36 1.61
CA GLU A 273 26.81 -6.56 1.39
C GLU A 273 25.65 -6.30 0.42
N ASP A 274 25.13 -5.08 0.39
CA ASP A 274 24.05 -4.70 -0.54
C ASP A 274 24.59 -4.66 -1.97
N ILE A 275 25.79 -4.10 -2.16
CA ILE A 275 26.54 -4.11 -3.42
C ILE A 275 26.79 -5.54 -3.90
N LEU A 276 27.30 -6.40 -3.02
CA LEU A 276 27.62 -7.79 -3.36
C LEU A 276 26.36 -8.60 -3.70
N TRP A 277 25.26 -8.39 -2.97
CA TRP A 277 23.99 -9.03 -3.30
C TRP A 277 23.45 -8.58 -4.67
N LEU A 278 23.56 -7.29 -5.02
CA LEU A 278 23.20 -6.80 -6.35
C LEU A 278 23.98 -7.56 -7.45
N ALA A 279 25.25 -7.85 -7.21
CA ALA A 279 26.06 -8.62 -8.14
C ALA A 279 25.66 -10.10 -8.20
N HIS A 280 25.44 -10.73 -7.05
CA HIS A 280 24.94 -12.11 -6.95
C HIS A 280 23.59 -12.28 -7.67
N ALA A 281 22.65 -11.36 -7.45
CA ALA A 281 21.34 -11.35 -8.11
C ALA A 281 21.42 -10.98 -9.60
N GLY A 282 22.57 -10.57 -10.12
CA GLY A 282 22.75 -10.14 -11.50
C GLY A 282 22.05 -8.81 -11.84
N ILE A 283 21.88 -7.95 -10.84
CA ILE A 283 21.32 -6.60 -10.99
C ILE A 283 22.44 -5.63 -11.39
N SER A 284 23.61 -5.71 -10.75
CA SER A 284 24.80 -4.94 -11.12
C SER A 284 25.95 -5.84 -11.56
N GLU A 285 26.59 -5.50 -12.68
CA GLU A 285 27.74 -6.25 -13.19
C GLU A 285 29.09 -5.64 -12.78
N GLY A 286 29.07 -4.37 -12.32
CA GLY A 286 30.24 -3.51 -12.16
C GLY A 286 30.89 -3.11 -13.49
N TRP A 287 32.04 -2.46 -13.39
CA TRP A 287 32.89 -2.13 -14.54
C TRP A 287 34.04 -3.11 -14.65
N LYS A 288 34.22 -3.67 -15.85
CA LYS A 288 35.45 -4.39 -16.18
C LYS A 288 36.57 -3.39 -16.42
N GLU A 289 37.65 -3.58 -15.69
CA GLU A 289 38.87 -2.79 -15.81
C GLU A 289 39.80 -3.41 -16.85
N ALA A 290 40.76 -2.64 -17.35
CA ALA A 290 41.69 -3.09 -18.39
C ALA A 290 42.56 -4.29 -17.95
N ASP A 291 42.77 -4.45 -16.65
CA ASP A 291 43.51 -5.56 -16.02
C ASP A 291 42.66 -6.84 -15.85
N GLY A 292 41.40 -6.83 -16.32
CA GLY A 292 40.46 -7.94 -16.20
C GLY A 292 39.75 -8.03 -14.85
N THR A 293 40.09 -7.16 -13.88
CA THR A 293 39.34 -7.05 -12.63
C THR A 293 38.02 -6.32 -12.83
N ALA A 294 37.14 -6.37 -11.83
CA ALA A 294 35.92 -5.58 -11.81
C ALA A 294 35.93 -4.58 -10.65
N ALA A 295 35.35 -3.41 -10.86
CA ALA A 295 35.14 -2.38 -9.84
C ALA A 295 33.65 -1.99 -9.78
N PHE A 296 33.13 -1.67 -8.59
CA PHE A 296 31.77 -1.20 -8.41
C PHE A 296 31.65 0.33 -8.47
N ARG A 297 32.72 1.08 -8.15
CA ARG A 297 32.77 2.55 -8.13
C ARG A 297 31.63 3.15 -7.30
N GLY A 298 31.54 2.73 -6.03
CA GLY A 298 30.40 3.01 -5.15
C GLY A 298 30.09 4.49 -4.93
N MET A 299 31.10 5.35 -4.94
CA MET A 299 30.96 6.80 -4.78
C MET A 299 30.64 7.56 -6.08
N SER A 300 30.59 6.89 -7.22
CA SER A 300 30.13 7.51 -8.46
C SER A 300 28.62 7.76 -8.41
N PRO A 301 28.12 8.92 -8.87
CA PRO A 301 26.68 9.15 -9.03
C PRO A 301 26.04 8.10 -9.94
N VAL A 302 24.79 7.72 -9.63
CA VAL A 302 23.99 6.85 -10.50
C VAL A 302 23.35 7.71 -11.58
N VAL A 303 23.70 7.44 -12.82
CA VAL A 303 23.08 8.06 -13.99
C VAL A 303 21.81 7.32 -14.40
N ARG A 304 20.84 8.02 -15.03
CA ARG A 304 19.47 7.50 -15.27
C ARG A 304 19.43 6.20 -16.07
N GLN A 305 20.32 6.02 -17.04
CA GLN A 305 20.36 4.79 -17.85
C GLN A 305 20.89 3.58 -17.07
N ASP A 306 21.82 3.79 -16.14
CA ASP A 306 22.27 2.72 -15.22
C ASP A 306 21.13 2.35 -14.27
N MET A 307 20.37 3.35 -13.80
CA MET A 307 19.18 3.10 -12.99
C MET A 307 18.12 2.31 -13.75
N ALA A 308 17.92 2.60 -15.03
CA ALA A 308 17.01 1.84 -15.89
C ALA A 308 17.40 0.37 -15.97
N ALA A 309 18.70 0.07 -16.13
CA ALA A 309 19.21 -1.29 -16.12
C ALA A 309 18.97 -1.98 -14.78
N PHE A 310 19.26 -1.30 -13.65
CA PHE A 310 19.04 -1.86 -12.32
C PHE A 310 17.56 -2.17 -12.05
N LEU A 311 16.65 -1.23 -12.34
CA LEU A 311 15.21 -1.42 -12.11
C LEU A 311 14.64 -2.53 -12.97
N LYS A 312 15.02 -2.61 -14.25
CA LYS A 312 14.54 -3.67 -15.14
C LYS A 312 15.04 -5.05 -14.70
N ARG A 313 16.31 -5.17 -14.30
CA ARG A 313 16.87 -6.43 -13.80
C ARG A 313 16.19 -6.85 -12.49
N LEU A 314 15.94 -5.92 -11.58
CA LEU A 314 15.18 -6.20 -10.36
C LEU A 314 13.74 -6.65 -10.69
N ALA A 315 13.06 -5.98 -11.62
CA ALA A 315 11.73 -6.37 -12.09
C ALA A 315 11.73 -7.77 -12.73
N ALA A 316 12.75 -8.12 -13.51
CA ALA A 316 12.92 -9.45 -14.07
C ALA A 316 13.07 -10.53 -12.98
N ARG A 317 13.78 -10.22 -11.88
CA ARG A 317 13.85 -11.12 -10.71
C ARG A 317 12.53 -11.28 -9.97
N ALA A 318 11.62 -10.30 -10.12
CA ALA A 318 10.26 -10.38 -9.61
C ALA A 318 9.27 -11.03 -10.60
N GLY A 319 9.69 -11.37 -11.83
CA GLY A 319 8.80 -11.83 -12.90
C GLY A 319 7.85 -10.74 -13.40
N ARG A 320 8.27 -9.47 -13.37
CA ARG A 320 7.44 -8.29 -13.65
C ARG A 320 7.96 -7.41 -14.80
N ASP A 321 8.90 -7.89 -15.62
CA ASP A 321 9.47 -7.15 -16.75
C ASP A 321 8.77 -7.39 -18.09
N GLY A 322 7.92 -8.41 -18.20
CA GLY A 322 7.21 -8.79 -19.43
C GLY A 322 6.03 -7.89 -19.81
N GLY A 323 5.57 -8.02 -21.07
CA GLY A 323 4.36 -7.33 -21.56
C GLY A 323 4.51 -5.84 -21.85
N VAL A 324 5.72 -5.29 -21.71
CA VAL A 324 6.01 -3.87 -21.94
C VAL A 324 6.49 -3.64 -23.37
N LYS A 325 5.73 -2.86 -24.15
CA LYS A 325 6.12 -2.46 -25.51
C LYS A 325 7.12 -1.30 -25.44
N PRO A 326 8.40 -1.45 -25.87
CA PRO A 326 9.43 -0.43 -25.66
C PRO A 326 9.06 0.95 -26.22
N LYS A 327 9.38 2.01 -25.47
CA LYS A 327 9.19 3.42 -25.86
C LYS A 327 10.42 3.88 -26.65
N THR A 328 10.29 4.03 -27.97
CA THR A 328 11.41 4.27 -28.90
C THR A 328 11.47 5.70 -29.46
N ASP A 329 10.63 6.61 -28.96
CA ASP A 329 10.48 7.99 -29.44
C ASP A 329 11.29 9.02 -28.63
N PHE A 330 12.24 8.56 -27.81
CA PHE A 330 13.23 9.43 -27.18
C PHE A 330 14.28 9.87 -28.21
N THR A 331 14.41 11.18 -28.41
CA THR A 331 15.31 11.77 -29.42
C THR A 331 16.79 11.69 -29.05
N ASP A 332 17.09 11.54 -27.76
CA ASP A 332 18.44 11.42 -27.19
C ASP A 332 18.86 9.97 -26.88
N VAL A 333 18.02 8.98 -27.19
CA VAL A 333 18.32 7.56 -27.03
C VAL A 333 18.61 6.96 -28.40
N THR A 334 19.87 6.57 -28.61
CA THR A 334 20.37 6.03 -29.88
C THR A 334 20.97 4.63 -29.68
N ALA A 335 21.36 3.98 -30.78
CA ALA A 335 22.06 2.70 -30.72
C ALA A 335 23.39 2.74 -29.93
N ALA A 336 23.98 3.94 -29.76
CA ALA A 336 25.18 4.14 -28.95
C ALA A 336 24.88 4.36 -27.45
N THR A 337 23.62 4.58 -27.07
CA THR A 337 23.23 4.81 -25.68
C THR A 337 23.41 3.52 -24.86
N PRO A 338 24.26 3.51 -23.82
CA PRO A 338 24.35 2.41 -22.87
C PRO A 338 22.98 2.07 -22.31
N HIS A 339 22.67 0.78 -22.21
CA HIS A 339 21.39 0.31 -21.68
C HIS A 339 20.16 0.82 -22.45
N MET A 340 20.28 1.15 -23.74
CA MET A 340 19.17 1.61 -24.59
C MET A 340 17.88 0.77 -24.41
N ALA A 341 17.98 -0.56 -24.47
CA ALA A 341 16.81 -1.44 -24.33
C ALA A 341 16.18 -1.40 -22.93
N ASP A 342 16.94 -1.01 -21.90
CA ASP A 342 16.46 -0.87 -20.54
C ASP A 342 15.82 0.51 -20.34
N VAL A 343 16.38 1.56 -20.95
CA VAL A 343 15.80 2.91 -21.02
C VAL A 343 14.45 2.90 -21.73
N GLN A 344 14.36 2.25 -22.90
CA GLN A 344 13.11 2.15 -23.66
C GLN A 344 12.05 1.34 -22.91
N TRP A 345 12.45 0.30 -22.18
CA TRP A 345 11.56 -0.45 -21.30
C TRP A 345 11.06 0.42 -20.13
N LEU A 346 11.96 1.17 -19.48
CA LEU A 346 11.60 2.06 -18.37
C LEU A 346 10.60 3.13 -18.82
N GLY A 347 10.83 3.72 -20.00
CA GLY A 347 9.93 4.63 -20.70
C GLY A 347 8.51 4.09 -20.87
N ALA A 348 8.41 2.84 -21.31
CA ALA A 348 7.15 2.19 -21.61
C ALA A 348 6.44 1.59 -20.39
N SER A 349 7.18 1.25 -19.34
CA SER A 349 6.63 0.71 -18.10
C SER A 349 5.81 1.73 -17.30
N GLY A 350 5.94 3.02 -17.64
CA GLY A 350 5.34 4.12 -16.89
C GLY A 350 6.17 4.62 -15.70
N ILE A 351 7.30 3.95 -15.38
CA ILE A 351 8.19 4.34 -14.26
C ILE A 351 8.89 5.68 -14.54
N SER A 352 9.31 5.93 -15.78
CA SER A 352 9.87 7.23 -16.17
C SER A 352 9.46 7.57 -17.59
N GLN A 353 8.51 8.49 -17.77
CA GLN A 353 7.99 8.84 -19.10
C GLN A 353 8.93 9.73 -19.92
N GLY A 354 10.01 10.23 -19.30
CA GLY A 354 10.93 11.23 -19.85
C GLY A 354 10.32 12.63 -19.88
N TYR A 355 11.01 13.54 -20.57
CA TYR A 355 10.66 14.95 -20.67
C TYR A 355 10.15 15.27 -22.06
N ARG A 356 9.08 16.07 -22.13
CA ARG A 356 8.57 16.57 -23.39
C ARG A 356 9.30 17.85 -23.79
N ASN A 357 9.86 17.85 -24.99
CA ASN A 357 10.50 19.00 -25.61
C ASN A 357 9.45 20.02 -26.08
N ASN A 358 9.87 21.26 -26.30
CA ASN A 358 9.01 22.34 -26.81
C ASN A 358 8.43 22.04 -28.21
N ASP A 359 9.15 21.25 -29.01
CA ASP A 359 8.72 20.78 -30.33
C ASP A 359 7.75 19.58 -30.27
N GLY A 360 7.40 19.12 -29.06
CA GLY A 360 6.49 18.01 -28.82
C GLY A 360 7.16 16.63 -28.81
N SER A 361 8.46 16.53 -29.15
CA SER A 361 9.24 15.29 -29.06
C SER A 361 9.58 14.93 -27.61
N TRP A 362 10.09 13.71 -27.38
CA TRP A 362 10.47 13.24 -26.04
C TRP A 362 11.99 13.10 -25.92
N ARG A 363 12.52 13.34 -24.73
CA ARG A 363 13.90 13.02 -24.36
C ARG A 363 13.95 12.31 -23.01
N PHE A 364 14.93 11.44 -22.81
CA PHE A 364 15.13 10.72 -21.56
C PHE A 364 16.01 11.49 -20.57
N GLU A 365 16.90 12.34 -21.09
CA GLU A 365 18.01 13.00 -20.40
C GLU A 365 18.97 11.98 -19.75
N GLY A 366 19.39 10.99 -20.54
CA GLY A 366 20.47 10.08 -20.16
C GLY A 366 21.85 10.71 -20.34
N MET A 367 22.79 10.43 -19.43
CA MET A 367 24.13 11.04 -19.33
C MET A 367 24.17 12.57 -19.17
N THR A 368 23.95 13.02 -17.94
CA THR A 368 24.73 14.11 -17.33
C THR A 368 25.36 13.63 -16.02
#